data_AF-A0A9D6XQV2-F1
#
_entry.id   AF-A0A9D6XQV2-F1
#
_cell.length_a   1.000
_cell.length_b   1.000
_cell.length_c   1.000
_cell.angle_alpha   90.00
_cell.angle_beta   90.00
_cell.angle_gamma   90.00
#
_symmetry.space_group_name_H-M   'P 1'
#
loop_
_entity.id
_entity.type
_entity.pdbx_description
1 polymer ?
#
loop_
_entity_poly.entity_id
_entity_poly.type
_entity_poly.pdbx_seq_one_letter_code
_entity_poly.pdbx_strand_id
1 'polypeptide(L)'
;MAGPKAGRLAVPVVRRRGDAGFSRVSWDEASVLVARDLRTIDPRRLGWFRTSRGLTKEAYYAHQKVARFLGTNHIDTSSRICNGHSATGLKATIGIAATTC
;
A
#
# COMPACT_ATOMS: atom_id res chain seq x y z
N MET A 1 -7.37 -2.43 -31.17
CA MET A 1 -7.40 -3.83 -30.69
C MET A 1 -7.65 -3.80 -29.19
N ALA A 2 -8.83 -4.23 -28.73
CA ALA A 2 -9.15 -4.28 -27.30
C ALA A 2 -8.29 -5.37 -26.64
N GLY A 3 -7.44 -4.99 -25.68
CA GLY A 3 -6.66 -5.95 -24.89
C GLY A 3 -7.58 -6.91 -24.12
N PRO A 4 -7.09 -8.12 -23.76
CA PRO A 4 -7.91 -9.11 -23.07
C PRO A 4 -8.49 -8.50 -21.78
N LYS A 5 -9.80 -8.72 -21.54
CA LYS A 5 -10.45 -8.39 -20.26
C LYS A 5 -9.75 -9.17 -19.16
N ALA A 6 -8.76 -8.56 -18.52
CA ALA A 6 -8.00 -9.19 -17.46
C ALA A 6 -8.94 -9.36 -16.25
N GLY A 7 -9.38 -10.60 -16.01
CA GLY A 7 -9.97 -11.00 -14.74
C GLY A 7 -8.92 -10.96 -13.62
N ARG A 8 -8.99 -11.90 -12.67
CA ARG A 8 -7.99 -11.97 -11.60
C ARG A 8 -6.59 -12.24 -12.18
N LEU A 9 -5.63 -11.36 -11.89
CA LEU A 9 -4.22 -11.58 -12.22
C LEU A 9 -3.66 -12.69 -11.31
N ALA A 10 -3.23 -13.79 -11.91
CA ALA A 10 -2.70 -14.96 -11.20
C ALA A 10 -1.18 -14.94 -11.01
N VAL A 11 -0.49 -14.08 -11.77
CA VAL A 11 0.98 -13.99 -11.78
C VAL A 11 1.43 -12.52 -11.69
N PRO A 12 2.59 -12.25 -11.07
CA PRO A 12 3.19 -10.93 -11.10
C PRO A 12 3.47 -10.47 -12.53
N VAL A 13 3.35 -9.17 -12.74
CA VAL A 13 3.69 -8.52 -14.00
C VAL A 13 4.55 -7.29 -13.74
N VAL A 14 5.49 -7.02 -14.65
CA VAL A 14 6.38 -5.86 -14.60
C VAL A 14 6.27 -5.08 -15.89
N ARG A 15 6.41 -3.76 -15.79
CA ARG A 15 6.57 -2.86 -16.92
C ARG A 15 7.88 -2.13 -16.76
N ARG A 16 8.79 -2.28 -17.73
CA ARG A 16 10.08 -1.58 -17.74
C ARG A 16 9.94 -0.27 -18.50
N ARG A 17 10.89 0.63 -18.27
CA ARG A 17 10.93 1.92 -18.98
C ARG A 17 11.07 1.66 -20.48
N GLY A 18 10.16 2.22 -21.26
CA GLY A 18 10.10 2.02 -22.72
C GLY A 18 9.17 0.91 -23.18
N ASP A 19 8.68 0.05 -22.28
CA ASP A 19 7.78 -1.04 -22.67
C ASP A 19 6.39 -0.51 -23.07
N ALA A 20 5.88 -1.04 -24.18
CA ALA A 20 4.51 -0.82 -24.67
C ALA A 20 3.44 -1.48 -23.79
N GLY A 21 3.82 -2.41 -22.91
CA GLY A 21 2.88 -3.16 -22.06
C GLY A 21 3.56 -3.85 -20.88
N PHE A 22 2.80 -4.70 -20.18
CA PHE A 22 3.29 -5.50 -19.06
C PHE A 22 3.80 -6.86 -19.52
N SER A 23 4.88 -7.34 -18.90
CA SER A 23 5.42 -8.69 -19.08
C SER A 23 5.26 -9.49 -17.79
N ARG A 24 5.00 -10.80 -17.90
CA ARG A 24 4.89 -11.71 -16.74
C ARG A 24 6.28 -12.00 -16.18
N VAL A 25 6.39 -12.11 -14.86
CA VAL A 25 7.62 -12.49 -14.16
C VAL A 25 7.34 -13.51 -13.05
N SER A 26 8.36 -14.20 -12.58
CA SER A 26 8.22 -15.09 -11.41
C SER A 26 8.05 -14.28 -10.13
N TRP A 27 7.56 -14.92 -9.07
CA TRP A 27 7.50 -14.30 -7.74
C TRP A 27 8.87 -13.96 -7.18
N ASP A 28 9.89 -14.79 -7.45
CA ASP A 28 11.27 -14.53 -7.03
C ASP A 28 11.83 -13.29 -7.73
N GLU A 29 11.64 -13.19 -9.06
CA GLU A 29 12.08 -12.02 -9.82
C GLU A 29 11.38 -10.74 -9.33
N ALA A 30 10.06 -10.79 -9.15
CA ALA A 30 9.29 -9.65 -8.64
C ALA A 30 9.79 -9.19 -7.26
N SER A 31 10.05 -10.15 -6.36
CA SER A 31 10.51 -9.86 -5.00
C SER A 31 11.90 -9.24 -5.00
N VAL A 32 12.83 -9.76 -5.80
CA VAL A 32 14.19 -9.22 -5.95
C VAL A 32 14.15 -7.80 -6.52
N LEU A 33 13.31 -7.55 -7.54
CA LEU A 33 13.16 -6.22 -8.14
C LEU A 33 12.66 -5.19 -7.12
N VAL A 34 11.58 -5.50 -6.41
CA VAL A 34 11.02 -4.60 -5.39
C VAL A 34 12.02 -4.37 -4.25
N ALA A 35 12.68 -5.41 -3.76
CA ALA A 35 13.66 -5.29 -2.69
C ALA A 35 14.89 -4.46 -3.10
N ARG A 36 15.36 -4.60 -4.34
CA ARG A 36 16.44 -3.76 -4.89
C ARG A 36 16.04 -2.27 -4.85
N ASP A 37 14.86 -1.95 -5.34
CA ASP A 37 14.43 -0.55 -5.45
C ASP A 37 14.16 0.06 -4.06
N LEU A 38 13.51 -0.69 -3.16
CA LEU A 38 13.28 -0.24 -1.78
C LEU A 38 14.57 0.04 -1.00
N ARG A 39 15.67 -0.69 -1.28
CA ARG A 39 16.98 -0.44 -0.63
C ARG A 39 17.69 0.82 -1.11
N THR A 40 17.34 1.31 -2.30
CA THR A 40 18.04 2.45 -2.93
C THR A 40 17.28 3.77 -2.81
N ILE A 41 15.98 3.71 -2.49
CA ILE A 41 15.13 4.90 -2.30
C ILE A 41 15.48 5.60 -0.98
N ASP A 42 15.66 6.92 -1.02
CA ASP A 42 15.68 7.77 0.17
C ASP A 42 14.35 7.61 0.94
N PRO A 43 14.37 7.17 2.21
CA PRO A 43 13.15 6.96 3.00
C PRO A 43 12.23 8.19 3.07
N ARG A 44 12.77 9.41 2.98
CA ARG A 44 11.98 10.66 2.96
C ARG A 44 11.17 10.82 1.68
N ARG A 45 11.51 10.08 0.62
CA ARG A 45 10.82 10.07 -0.67
C ARG A 45 9.96 8.81 -0.86
N LEU A 46 9.95 7.92 0.13
CA LEU A 46 9.13 6.71 0.12
C LEU A 46 7.76 6.98 0.74
N GLY A 47 6.71 6.88 -0.07
CA GLY A 47 5.32 6.84 0.41
C GLY A 47 4.83 5.39 0.51
N TRP A 48 4.25 5.03 1.65
CA TRP A 48 3.55 3.76 1.84
C TRP A 48 2.05 4.05 1.82
N PHE A 49 1.27 3.30 1.05
CA PHE A 49 -0.19 3.40 1.01
C PHE A 49 -0.83 2.01 1.06
N ARG A 50 -1.84 1.80 1.92
CA ARG A 50 -2.53 0.49 2.02
C ARG A 50 -4.04 0.64 2.11
N THR A 51 -4.70 -0.38 1.57
CA THR A 51 -6.16 -0.51 1.51
C THR A 51 -6.73 -1.07 2.81
N SER A 52 -7.90 -0.56 3.22
CA SER A 52 -8.67 -1.15 4.33
C SER A 52 -9.44 -2.40 3.93
N ARG A 53 -9.63 -2.60 2.63
CA ARG A 53 -10.36 -3.75 2.08
C ARG A 53 -9.42 -4.94 1.92
N GLY A 54 -9.83 -6.09 2.45
CA GLY A 54 -9.17 -7.38 2.21
C GLY A 54 -7.84 -7.57 2.95
N LEU A 55 -7.48 -6.66 3.86
CA LEU A 55 -6.34 -6.83 4.77
C LEU A 55 -6.87 -7.09 6.17
N THR A 56 -6.28 -8.09 6.84
CA THR A 56 -6.53 -8.33 8.25
C THR A 56 -5.83 -7.28 9.12
N LYS A 57 -6.17 -7.21 10.41
CA LYS A 57 -5.54 -6.27 11.33
C LYS A 57 -4.04 -6.58 11.51
N GLU A 58 -3.68 -7.86 11.49
CA GLU A 58 -2.31 -8.37 11.59
C GLU A 58 -1.49 -7.94 10.36
N ALA A 59 -2.06 -8.07 9.15
CA ALA A 59 -1.43 -7.59 7.93
C ALA A 59 -1.21 -6.07 7.99
N TYR A 60 -2.20 -5.31 8.49
CA TYR A 60 -2.07 -3.88 8.72
C TYR A 60 -0.93 -3.52 9.66
N TYR A 61 -0.83 -4.24 10.78
CA TYR A 61 0.24 -4.07 11.76
C TYR A 61 1.62 -4.40 11.16
N ALA A 62 1.72 -5.49 10.39
CA ALA A 62 2.94 -5.86 9.69
C ALA A 62 3.36 -4.80 8.65
N HIS A 63 2.43 -4.31 7.83
CA HIS A 63 2.71 -3.24 6.87
C HIS A 63 3.23 -1.97 7.54
N GLN A 64 2.63 -1.58 8.67
CA GLN A 64 3.06 -0.42 9.45
C GLN A 64 4.48 -0.59 10.02
N LYS A 65 4.84 -1.81 10.43
CA LYS A 65 6.20 -2.14 10.90
C LYS A 65 7.21 -2.11 9.76
N VAL A 66 6.90 -2.71 8.62
CA VAL A 66 7.80 -2.75 7.46
C VAL A 66 8.12 -1.33 6.98
N ALA A 67 7.12 -0.46 6.85
CA ALA A 67 7.36 0.90 6.42
C ALA A 67 8.30 1.68 7.38
N ARG A 68 8.12 1.51 8.69
CA ARG A 68 9.00 2.12 9.70
C ARG A 68 10.39 1.51 9.74
N PHE A 69 10.50 0.20 9.51
CA PHE A 69 11.77 -0.49 9.35
C PHE A 69 12.55 0.04 8.13
N LEU A 70 11.84 0.35 7.04
CA LEU A 70 12.41 1.02 5.86
C LEU A 70 12.72 2.51 6.09
N GLY A 71 12.48 3.04 7.31
CA GLY A 71 12.83 4.39 7.71
C GLY A 71 11.84 5.48 7.30
N THR A 72 10.64 5.13 6.81
CA THR A 72 9.61 6.12 6.44
C THR A 72 8.48 6.17 7.47
N ASN A 73 8.00 7.39 7.75
CA ASN A 73 6.74 7.65 8.46
C ASN A 73 5.65 8.18 7.51
N HIS A 74 5.91 8.26 6.20
CA HIS A 74 4.93 8.67 5.19
C HIS A 74 3.99 7.50 4.85
N ILE A 75 3.15 7.17 5.82
CA ILE A 75 2.32 5.97 5.80
C ILE A 75 0.85 6.44 5.82
N ASP A 76 0.11 6.41 4.70
CA ASP A 76 -1.35 6.72 4.62
C ASP A 76 -2.34 5.57 4.21
N THR A 77 -3.59 5.57 4.69
CA THR A 77 -4.58 4.50 4.43
C THR A 77 -5.86 5.04 3.79
N SER A 78 -6.65 4.18 3.15
CA SER A 78 -7.99 4.58 2.66
C SER A 78 -8.92 5.12 3.75
N SER A 79 -8.72 4.73 5.02
CA SER A 79 -9.54 5.22 6.13
C SER A 79 -9.33 6.71 6.44
N ARG A 80 -8.20 7.31 6.02
CA ARG A 80 -7.98 8.75 6.23
C ARG A 80 -9.03 9.59 5.50
N ILE A 81 -9.36 9.22 4.27
CA ILE A 81 -10.36 9.92 3.46
C ILE A 81 -11.77 9.60 3.97
N CYS A 82 -12.06 8.32 4.25
CA CYS A 82 -13.43 7.93 4.61
C CYS A 82 -13.84 8.33 6.03
N ASN A 83 -12.93 8.26 7.00
CA ASN A 83 -13.26 8.37 8.43
C ASN A 83 -12.36 9.34 9.20
N GLY A 84 -11.35 9.97 8.58
CA GLY A 84 -10.39 10.83 9.27
C GLY A 84 -11.02 12.06 9.91
N HIS A 85 -11.98 12.69 9.21
CA HIS A 85 -12.70 13.85 9.73
C HIS A 85 -13.56 13.48 10.94
N SER A 86 -14.36 12.42 10.83
CA SER A 86 -15.20 11.93 11.92
C SER A 86 -14.37 11.52 13.14
N ALA A 87 -13.26 10.81 12.93
CA ALA A 87 -12.34 10.42 14.00
C ALA A 87 -11.76 11.64 14.74
N THR A 88 -11.42 12.70 14.01
CA THR A 88 -10.94 13.96 14.60
C THR A 88 -12.02 14.65 15.41
N GLY A 89 -13.25 14.75 14.87
CA GLY A 89 -14.39 15.36 15.56
C GLY A 89 -14.76 14.63 16.84
N LEU A 90 -14.95 13.30 16.77
CA LEU A 90 -15.28 12.48 17.94
C LEU A 90 -14.20 12.52 19.01
N LYS A 91 -12.92 12.51 18.60
CA LYS A 91 -11.81 12.64 19.55
C LYS A 91 -11.86 13.96 20.31
N ALA A 92 -12.24 15.05 19.64
CA ALA A 92 -12.33 16.37 20.25
C ALA A 92 -13.56 16.53 21.16
N THR A 93 -14.69 15.90 20.83
CA THR A 93 -15.95 16.08 21.57
C THR A 93 -16.11 15.10 22.73
N ILE A 94 -15.79 13.83 22.53
CA ILE A 94 -16.03 12.75 23.50
C ILE A 94 -14.75 11.99 23.90
N GLY A 95 -13.58 12.43 23.42
CA GLY A 95 -12.28 11.84 23.80
C GLY A 95 -11.95 10.52 23.11
N ILE A 96 -12.83 9.99 22.25
CA ILE A 96 -12.69 8.69 21.57
C ILE A 96 -12.82 8.90 20.06
N ALA A 97 -11.88 8.36 19.27
CA ALA A 97 -11.87 8.51 17.81
C ALA A 97 -12.69 7.44 17.06
N ALA A 98 -13.12 6.40 17.77
CA ALA A 98 -13.99 5.35 17.25
C ALA A 98 -15.45 5.80 17.30
N THR A 99 -16.25 5.32 16.35
CA THR A 99 -17.70 5.47 16.42
C THR A 99 -18.22 4.75 17.66
N THR A 100 -18.92 5.48 18.51
CA THR A 100 -19.65 4.94 19.67
C THR A 100 -21.14 4.89 19.34
N CYS A 101 -21.87 3.92 19.91
CA CYS A 101 -23.33 3.92 19.87
C CYS A 101 -23.89 5.09 20.70
#